data_AF-A0A6A4RT02-F1
#
_entry.id   AF-A0A6A4RT02-F1
#
_cell.length_a   1.000
_cell.length_b   1.000
_cell.length_c   1.000
_cell.angle_alpha   90.00
_cell.angle_beta   90.00
_cell.angle_gamma   90.00
#
_symmetry.space_group_name_H-M   'P 1'
#
loop_
_entity.id
_entity.type
_entity.pdbx_description
1 polymer ?
#
loop_
_entity_poly.entity_id
_entity_poly.type
_entity_poly.pdbx_seq_one_letter_code
_entity_poly.pdbx_strand_id
1 'polypeptide(L)'
;MARSAGPASYSLPPILGSRSSFASTAPAYSLSGRSKTGSFHEDLRKTPGPAAYKLVDPSIYGKKTPQYSMTGRNFVPGETTQKPGPGSHYPEQVITTRAKAPSFTFGIRHSEYIAPLIVDAPE
;
A
#
# COMPACT_ATOMS: atom_id res chain seq x y z
N MET A 1 59.70 21.68 -16.43
CA MET A 1 60.63 22.78 -16.79
C MET A 1 60.11 24.07 -16.20
N ALA A 2 60.66 24.50 -15.06
CA ALA A 2 60.35 25.80 -14.47
C ALA A 2 61.17 26.86 -15.20
N ARG A 3 60.51 27.79 -15.90
CA ARG A 3 61.16 29.00 -16.41
C ARG A 3 61.38 29.92 -15.21
N SER A 4 62.60 29.97 -14.68
CA SER A 4 62.99 31.00 -13.73
C SER A 4 63.00 32.34 -14.46
N ALA A 5 62.23 33.30 -13.94
CA ALA A 5 62.26 34.67 -14.42
C ALA A 5 63.68 35.23 -14.22
N GLY A 6 64.25 35.91 -15.22
CA GLY A 6 65.59 36.50 -15.11
C GLY A 6 65.68 37.54 -13.99
N PRO A 7 66.89 37.95 -13.56
CA PRO A 7 67.16 38.77 -12.37
C PRO A 7 66.50 40.17 -12.35
N ALA A 8 65.80 40.55 -13.42
CA ALA A 8 65.09 41.81 -13.57
C ALA A 8 63.57 41.66 -13.83
N SER A 9 63.01 40.46 -13.69
CA SER A 9 61.62 40.19 -14.06
C SER A 9 60.77 39.85 -12.83
N TYR A 10 60.33 40.88 -12.13
CA TYR A 10 59.38 40.77 -11.02
C TYR A 10 57.96 41.00 -11.53
N SER A 11 57.13 39.95 -11.52
CA SER A 11 55.69 40.10 -11.75
C SER A 11 55.02 40.43 -10.43
N LEU A 12 54.53 41.64 -10.27
CA LEU A 12 53.75 42.00 -9.10
C LEU A 12 52.40 41.25 -9.12
N PRO A 13 51.91 40.74 -7.98
CA PRO A 13 50.59 40.14 -7.91
C PRO A 13 49.52 41.20 -8.23
N PRO A 14 48.47 40.85 -8.99
CA PRO A 14 47.42 41.80 -9.32
C PRO A 14 46.69 42.25 -8.05
N ILE A 15 46.62 43.57 -7.83
CA ILE A 15 45.92 44.19 -6.69
C ILE A 15 44.43 44.45 -6.96
N LEU A 16 43.95 44.10 -8.16
CA LEU A 16 42.57 44.35 -8.58
C LEU A 16 41.65 43.21 -8.13
N GLY A 17 40.72 43.50 -7.22
CA GLY A 17 39.73 42.55 -6.72
C GLY A 17 39.79 42.34 -5.20
N SER A 18 38.85 41.56 -4.67
CA SER A 18 38.61 41.40 -3.22
C SER A 18 39.55 40.43 -2.49
N ARG A 19 40.63 39.96 -3.14
CA ARG A 19 41.45 38.84 -2.62
C ARG A 19 42.96 39.07 -2.74
N SER A 20 43.47 40.17 -2.19
CA SER A 20 44.91 40.35 -1.97
C SER A 20 45.23 40.16 -0.48
N SER A 21 46.14 39.23 -0.17
CA SER A 21 46.60 38.95 1.20
C SER A 21 47.75 39.85 1.66
N PHE A 22 48.35 40.62 0.74
CA PHE A 22 49.60 41.37 0.97
C PHE A 22 49.40 42.89 0.99
N ALA A 23 48.19 43.39 0.66
CA ALA A 23 47.87 44.81 0.67
C ALA A 23 46.37 45.02 0.95
N SER A 24 46.03 46.11 1.64
CA SER A 24 44.63 46.52 1.84
C SER A 24 44.00 46.89 0.50
N THR A 25 42.86 46.28 0.17
CA THR A 25 42.12 46.51 -1.08
C THR A 25 40.76 47.15 -0.80
N ALA A 26 40.26 47.92 -1.77
CA ALA A 26 38.92 48.50 -1.70
C ALA A 26 37.84 47.39 -1.85
N PRO A 27 36.64 47.56 -1.25
CA PRO A 27 35.57 46.60 -1.39
C PRO A 27 35.12 46.46 -2.85
N ALA A 28 35.05 45.22 -3.34
CA ALA A 28 34.54 44.90 -4.67
C ALA A 28 33.06 44.50 -4.58
N TYR A 29 32.16 45.44 -4.86
CA TYR A 29 30.72 45.19 -4.85
C TYR A 29 30.28 44.53 -6.16
N SER A 30 29.44 43.50 -6.05
CA SER A 30 28.76 42.90 -7.20
C SER A 30 27.26 43.19 -7.12
N LEU A 31 26.65 43.48 -8.26
CA LEU A 31 25.20 43.56 -8.39
C LEU A 31 24.72 42.22 -8.95
N SER A 32 24.05 41.42 -8.12
CA SER A 32 23.35 40.23 -8.59
C SER A 32 22.07 40.65 -9.33
N GLY A 33 21.70 39.90 -10.37
CA GLY A 33 20.46 40.15 -11.11
C GLY A 33 19.21 40.01 -10.23
N ARG A 34 18.15 40.78 -10.53
CA ARG A 34 16.87 40.69 -9.81
C ARG A 34 16.25 39.29 -9.97
N SER A 35 15.64 38.79 -8.89
CA SER A 35 14.81 37.58 -8.89
C SER A 35 13.77 37.65 -10.01
N LYS A 36 13.63 36.56 -10.78
CA LYS A 36 12.56 36.41 -11.77
C LYS A 36 11.21 36.11 -11.10
N THR A 37 11.24 35.49 -9.93
CA THR A 37 10.06 35.16 -9.13
C THR A 37 9.56 36.43 -8.43
N GLY A 38 8.31 36.83 -8.69
CA GLY A 38 7.67 38.07 -8.19
C GLY A 38 7.93 39.34 -9.01
N SER A 39 8.51 39.24 -10.22
CA SER A 39 8.81 40.40 -11.08
C SER A 39 7.62 40.80 -11.96
N PHE A 40 7.52 42.06 -12.38
CA PHE A 40 6.49 42.51 -13.33
C PHE A 40 6.53 41.77 -14.68
N HIS A 41 7.73 41.31 -15.08
CA HIS A 41 7.93 40.48 -16.27
C HIS A 41 7.94 38.97 -15.94
N GLU A 42 7.46 38.58 -14.76
CA GLU A 42 7.37 37.17 -14.40
C GLU A 42 6.42 36.44 -15.34
N ASP A 43 6.94 35.36 -15.92
CA ASP A 43 6.18 34.55 -16.86
C ASP A 43 5.23 33.60 -16.14
N LEU A 44 4.06 34.12 -15.72
CA LEU A 44 3.02 33.37 -15.01
C LEU A 44 2.38 32.25 -15.87
N ARG A 45 2.76 32.14 -17.15
CA ARG A 45 2.39 31.04 -18.06
C ARG A 45 2.78 29.66 -17.53
N LYS A 46 3.72 29.60 -16.59
CA LYS A 46 4.15 28.34 -15.96
C LYS A 46 3.21 27.85 -14.86
N THR A 47 2.16 28.60 -14.53
CA THR A 47 1.11 28.09 -13.66
C THR A 47 0.10 27.30 -14.50
N PRO A 48 -0.13 26.00 -14.20
CA PRO A 48 -1.16 25.25 -14.88
C PRO A 48 -2.51 25.94 -14.66
N GLY A 49 -3.18 26.33 -15.74
CA GLY A 49 -4.51 26.95 -15.66
C GLY A 49 -5.52 26.03 -14.98
N PRO A 50 -6.72 26.52 -14.63
CA PRO A 50 -7.72 25.73 -13.89
C PRO A 50 -8.12 24.42 -14.59
N ALA A 51 -8.02 24.36 -15.92
CA ALA A 51 -8.28 23.16 -16.72
C ALA A 51 -7.07 22.21 -16.88
N ALA A 52 -5.89 22.57 -16.38
CA ALA A 52 -4.68 21.76 -16.50
C ALA A 52 -4.53 20.70 -15.40
N TYR A 53 -5.37 20.75 -14.36
CA TYR A 53 -5.44 19.72 -13.33
C TYR A 53 -6.21 18.51 -13.86
N LYS A 54 -5.61 17.32 -13.75
CA LYS A 54 -6.29 16.07 -14.09
C LYS A 54 -7.30 15.73 -13.01
N LEU A 55 -8.49 15.33 -13.42
CA LEU A 55 -9.49 14.79 -12.51
C LEU A 55 -8.97 13.49 -11.89
N VAL A 56 -9.12 13.36 -10.58
CA VAL A 56 -8.80 12.14 -9.84
C VAL A 56 -9.96 11.17 -10.00
N ASP A 57 -9.67 9.90 -10.24
CA ASP A 57 -10.70 8.87 -10.34
C ASP A 57 -11.46 8.77 -8.99
N PRO A 58 -12.80 8.98 -8.98
CA PRO A 58 -13.60 8.89 -7.75
C PRO A 58 -13.52 7.50 -7.09
N SER A 59 -13.09 6.46 -7.82
CA SER A 59 -12.84 5.13 -7.28
C SER A 59 -11.69 5.10 -6.24
N ILE A 60 -10.86 6.14 -6.16
CA ILE A 60 -9.75 6.25 -5.18
C ILE A 60 -10.26 6.49 -3.77
N TYR A 61 -11.32 7.28 -3.61
CA TYR A 61 -11.89 7.64 -2.30
C TYR A 61 -13.27 7.01 -2.07
N GLY A 62 -13.94 6.56 -3.14
CA GLY A 62 -15.25 5.93 -3.10
C GLY A 62 -15.20 4.42 -3.33
N LYS A 63 -16.36 3.78 -3.19
CA LYS A 63 -16.51 2.36 -3.47
C LYS A 63 -16.43 2.11 -4.98
N LYS A 64 -15.42 1.35 -5.41
CA LYS A 64 -15.25 0.96 -6.82
C LYS A 64 -16.42 0.06 -7.26
N THR A 65 -16.91 0.25 -8.48
CA THR A 65 -17.84 -0.68 -9.11
C THR A 65 -17.15 -2.01 -9.41
N PRO A 66 -17.89 -3.13 -9.48
CA PRO A 66 -17.29 -4.40 -9.86
C PRO A 66 -16.69 -4.30 -11.27
N GLN A 67 -15.39 -4.60 -11.39
CA GLN A 67 -14.69 -4.67 -12.67
C GLN A 67 -14.45 -6.13 -13.01
N TYR A 68 -14.94 -6.55 -14.17
CA TYR A 68 -14.75 -7.90 -14.68
C TYR A 68 -13.65 -7.88 -15.74
N SER A 69 -12.70 -8.79 -15.64
CA SER A 69 -11.72 -9.04 -16.68
C SER A 69 -11.93 -10.44 -17.23
N MET A 70 -11.84 -10.58 -18.56
CA MET A 70 -11.91 -11.86 -19.26
C MET A 70 -10.52 -12.45 -19.46
N THR A 71 -9.57 -12.20 -18.55
CA THR A 71 -8.28 -12.88 -18.57
C THR A 71 -8.51 -14.35 -18.31
N GLY A 72 -8.14 -15.20 -19.27
CA GLY A 72 -8.22 -16.64 -19.11
C GLY A 72 -7.48 -17.07 -17.84
N ARG A 73 -8.13 -17.84 -16.98
CA ARG A 73 -7.50 -18.37 -15.77
C ARG A 73 -6.32 -19.25 -16.19
N ASN A 74 -5.09 -18.83 -15.84
CA ASN A 74 -3.88 -19.64 -16.04
C ASN A 74 -3.76 -20.82 -15.06
N PHE A 75 -4.71 -20.94 -14.12
CA PHE A 75 -4.78 -22.07 -13.22
C PHE A 75 -6.19 -22.66 -13.27
N VAL A 76 -6.25 -23.98 -13.40
CA VAL A 76 -7.45 -24.74 -13.07
C VAL A 76 -7.81 -24.42 -11.62
N PRO A 77 -9.03 -23.96 -11.31
CA PRO A 77 -9.47 -23.85 -9.92
C PRO A 77 -9.32 -25.22 -9.30
N GLY A 78 -8.36 -25.37 -8.37
CA GLY A 78 -8.24 -26.60 -7.60
C GLY A 78 -9.62 -26.86 -6.98
N GLU A 79 -10.20 -28.01 -7.30
CA GLU A 79 -11.50 -28.42 -6.82
C GLU A 79 -11.37 -28.77 -5.33
N THR A 80 -11.31 -27.75 -4.48
CA THR A 80 -11.35 -27.87 -3.02
C THR A 80 -12.77 -27.98 -2.48
N THR A 81 -13.76 -27.89 -3.36
CA THR A 81 -15.16 -28.12 -3.03
C THR A 81 -15.38 -29.61 -2.84
N GLN A 82 -15.48 -30.03 -1.57
CA GLN A 82 -16.04 -31.33 -1.23
C GLN A 82 -17.47 -31.37 -1.77
N LYS A 83 -17.70 -32.16 -2.82
CA LYS A 83 -19.02 -32.41 -3.39
C LYS A 83 -19.61 -33.63 -2.69
N PRO A 84 -20.39 -33.46 -1.62
CA PRO A 84 -21.06 -34.58 -0.96
C PRO A 84 -21.86 -35.36 -1.99
N GLY A 85 -21.80 -36.69 -1.92
CA GLY A 85 -22.67 -37.54 -2.72
C GLY A 85 -24.14 -37.36 -2.30
N PRO A 86 -25.10 -37.87 -3.09
CA PRO A 86 -26.53 -37.72 -2.80
C PRO A 86 -26.95 -38.27 -1.41
N GLY A 87 -26.20 -39.22 -0.84
CA GLY A 87 -26.43 -39.77 0.50
C GLY A 87 -25.62 -39.12 1.62
N SER A 88 -24.76 -38.14 1.33
CA SER A 88 -23.91 -37.47 2.33
C SER A 88 -24.59 -36.27 2.99
N HIS A 89 -25.87 -36.01 2.65
CA HIS A 89 -26.66 -34.93 3.21
C HIS A 89 -27.55 -35.44 4.35
N TYR A 90 -27.38 -34.85 5.54
CA TYR A 90 -28.14 -35.16 6.75
C TYR A 90 -28.88 -33.91 7.25
N PRO A 91 -30.02 -33.54 6.62
CA PRO A 91 -30.76 -32.32 6.95
C PRO A 91 -31.25 -32.29 8.41
N GLU A 92 -31.45 -33.45 9.04
CA GLU A 92 -31.87 -33.60 10.43
C GLU A 92 -30.80 -33.18 11.46
N GLN A 93 -29.55 -33.01 11.01
CA GLN A 93 -28.41 -32.59 11.83
C GLN A 93 -28.07 -31.10 11.66
N VAL A 94 -28.77 -30.39 10.78
CA VAL A 94 -28.50 -28.96 10.51
C VAL A 94 -29.11 -28.10 11.63
N ILE A 95 -28.27 -27.69 12.57
CA ILE A 95 -28.61 -26.76 13.66
C ILE A 95 -28.22 -25.30 13.38
N THR A 96 -27.35 -25.06 12.40
CA THR A 96 -26.79 -23.73 12.11
C THR A 96 -27.76 -22.83 11.32
N THR A 97 -28.49 -23.40 10.36
CA THR A 97 -29.40 -22.62 9.49
C THR A 97 -30.86 -22.68 9.96
N ARG A 98 -31.24 -23.70 10.74
CA ARG A 98 -32.61 -23.92 11.20
C ARG A 98 -32.59 -24.36 12.66
N ALA A 99 -33.50 -23.79 13.45
CA ALA A 99 -33.75 -24.28 14.80
C ALA A 99 -34.37 -25.69 14.73
N LYS A 100 -33.84 -26.62 15.50
CA LYS A 100 -34.35 -27.99 15.58
C LYS A 100 -35.68 -28.00 16.35
N ALA A 101 -36.72 -28.59 15.75
CA ALA A 101 -38.00 -28.79 16.42
C ALA A 101 -37.84 -29.73 17.63
N PRO A 102 -38.64 -29.57 18.71
CA PRO A 102 -38.58 -30.47 19.85
C PRO A 102 -38.87 -31.92 19.42
N SER A 103 -37.98 -32.83 19.82
CA SER A 103 -38.10 -34.26 19.55
C SER A 103 -38.55 -34.96 20.81
N PHE A 104 -39.65 -35.71 20.73
CA PHE A 104 -40.19 -36.48 21.85
C PHE A 104 -40.06 -37.96 21.57
N THR A 105 -39.64 -38.74 22.56
CA THR A 105 -39.61 -40.20 22.50
C THR A 105 -40.55 -40.74 23.57
N PHE A 106 -41.46 -41.64 23.20
CA PHE A 106 -42.14 -42.48 24.16
C PHE A 106 -41.11 -43.48 24.67
N GLY A 107 -40.51 -43.21 25.83
CA GLY A 107 -39.57 -44.14 26.45
C GLY A 107 -40.20 -45.54 26.56
N ILE A 108 -39.36 -46.58 26.51
CA ILE A 108 -39.84 -47.97 26.62
C ILE A 108 -40.49 -48.15 27.99
N ARG A 109 -41.79 -48.42 28.01
CA ARG A 109 -42.49 -48.82 29.24
C ARG A 109 -42.27 -50.31 29.45
N HIS A 110 -41.30 -50.63 30.29
CA HIS A 110 -41.13 -51.96 30.85
C HIS A 110 -42.41 -52.31 31.63
N SER A 111 -43.01 -53.48 31.39
CA SER A 111 -44.11 -53.98 32.23
C SER A 111 -43.63 -54.11 33.68
N GLU A 112 -44.52 -53.87 34.65
CA GLU A 112 -44.22 -53.96 36.09
C GLU A 112 -43.69 -55.33 36.53
N TYR A 113 -43.86 -56.36 35.69
CA TYR A 113 -43.40 -57.73 35.91
C TYR A 113 -42.05 -58.08 35.26
N ILE A 114 -41.27 -57.10 34.78
CA ILE A 114 -39.93 -57.37 34.27
C ILE A 114 -38.97 -57.63 35.42
N ALA A 115 -38.50 -58.89 35.51
CA ALA A 115 -37.42 -59.26 36.39
C ALA A 115 -36.10 -58.67 35.85
N PRO A 116 -35.30 -57.95 36.67
CA PRO A 116 -33.97 -57.56 36.26
C PRO A 116 -33.13 -58.83 36.06
N LEU A 117 -32.53 -58.97 34.88
CA LEU A 117 -31.52 -59.99 34.62
C LEU A 117 -30.28 -59.64 35.43
N ILE A 118 -30.11 -60.31 36.57
CA ILE A 118 -28.85 -60.32 37.33
C ILE A 118 -27.91 -61.25 36.55
N VAL A 119 -26.98 -60.66 35.81
CA VAL A 119 -25.89 -61.40 35.16
C VAL A 119 -24.68 -61.28 36.07
N ASP A 120 -24.27 -62.40 36.67
CA ASP A 120 -23.00 -62.47 37.37
C ASP A 120 -21.88 -62.30 36.34
N ALA A 121 -21.05 -61.27 36.53
CA ALA A 121 -19.90 -61.02 35.68
C ALA A 121 -18.87 -62.15 35.88
N PRO A 122 -18.32 -62.75 34.81
CA PRO A 122 -17.19 -63.66 34.95
C PRO A 122 -15.93 -62.86 35.32
N GLU A 123 -15.17 -63.38 36.30
CA GLU A 123 -13.81 -62.92 36.65
C GLU A 123 -12.85 -62.86 35.46
#